data_AF-A0A7Y7TLQ0-F1
#
_entry.id   AF-A0A7Y7TLQ0-F1
#
_cell.length_a   1.000
_cell.length_b   1.000
_cell.length_c   1.000
_cell.angle_alpha   90.00
_cell.angle_beta   90.00
_cell.angle_gamma   90.00
#
_symmetry.space_group_name_H-M   'P 1'
#
loop_
_entity.id
_entity.type
_entity.pdbx_description
1 polymer ?
#
loop_
_entity_poly.entity_id
_entity_poly.type
_entity_poly.pdbx_seq_one_letter_code
_entity_poly.pdbx_strand_id
1 'polypeptide(L)' 'MKCPFCSFADTKVIDSRPDKDSSAIRRRRECESCSRRFTTHERIEEVLPMIL' A
#
# COMPACT_ATOMS: atom_id res chain seq x y z
N MET A 1 7.07 -2.87 3.66
CA MET A 1 6.06 -2.35 4.60
C MET A 1 5.91 -3.39 5.68
N LYS A 2 6.04 -2.99 6.94
CA LYS A 2 6.07 -3.94 8.06
C LYS A 2 4.68 -4.56 8.27
N CYS A 3 4.61 -5.88 8.43
CA CYS A 3 3.36 -6.57 8.73
C CYS A 3 2.83 -6.09 10.10
N PRO A 4 1.57 -5.61 10.20
CA PRO A 4 1.01 -5.12 11.47
C PRO A 4 0.77 -6.23 12.50
N PHE A 5 0.81 -7.50 12.10
CA PHE A 5 0.52 -8.63 12.98
C PHE A 5 1.78 -9.27 13.58
N CYS A 6 2.79 -9.54 12.75
CA CYS A 6 4.02 -10.22 13.19
C CYS A 6 5.27 -9.35 13.06
N SER A 7 5.14 -8.08 12.66
CA SER A 7 6.27 -7.17 12.49
C SER A 7 7.31 -7.59 11.43
N PHE A 8 6.99 -8.54 10.56
CA PHE A 8 7.88 -8.95 9.47
C PHE A 8 8.06 -7.84 8.43
N ALA A 9 9.28 -7.68 7.90
CA ALA A 9 9.63 -6.54 7.04
C ALA A 9 9.08 -6.65 5.61
N ASP A 10 8.97 -7.88 5.11
CA ASP A 10 8.60 -8.17 3.72
C ASP A 10 7.15 -8.62 3.60
N THR A 11 6.44 -8.00 2.67
CA THR A 11 5.02 -8.25 2.44
C THR A 11 4.77 -8.19 0.95
N LYS A 12 4.07 -9.19 0.42
CA LYS A 12 3.78 -9.33 -1.00
C LYS A 12 2.50 -8.58 -1.36
N VAL A 13 2.53 -7.78 -2.42
CA VAL A 13 1.32 -7.14 -2.96
C VAL A 13 0.56 -8.17 -3.80
N ILE A 14 -0.71 -8.39 -3.51
CA ILE A 14 -1.56 -9.36 -4.21
C ILE A 14 -2.61 -8.71 -5.10
N ASP A 15 -3.07 -7.51 -4.77
CA ASP A 15 -4.08 -6.78 -5.54
C ASP A 15 -3.85 -5.28 -5.32
N SER A 16 -3.94 -4.48 -6.38
CA SER A 16 -3.85 -3.02 -6.32
C SER A 16 -5.04 -2.45 -7.08
N ARG A 17 -5.80 -1.56 -6.43
CA ARG A 17 -6.94 -0.87 -7.04
C ARG A 17 -6.84 0.62 -6.78
N PRO A 18 -7.06 1.47 -7.79
CA PRO A 18 -7.28 2.89 -7.56
C PRO A 18 -8.58 3.07 -6.76
N ASP A 19 -8.60 4.06 -5.87
CA ASP A 19 -9.83 4.52 -5.23
C ASP A 19 -10.69 5.32 -6.22
N LYS A 20 -11.97 5.51 -5.90
CA LYS A 20 -12.98 6.08 -6.82
C LYS A 20 -12.59 7.46 -7.35
N ASP A 21 -11.94 8.25 -6.53
CA ASP A 21 -11.54 9.63 -6.84
C ASP A 21 -10.10 9.71 -7.37
N SER A 22 -9.45 8.58 -7.65
CA SER A 22 -8.03 8.47 -8.06
C SER A 22 -7.01 9.13 -7.12
N SER A 23 -7.46 9.64 -5.96
CA SER A 23 -6.64 10.32 -4.96
C SER A 23 -5.82 9.37 -4.08
N ALA A 24 -6.15 8.08 -4.11
CA ALA A 24 -5.48 7.05 -3.34
C ALA A 24 -5.43 5.72 -4.10
N ILE A 25 -4.41 4.94 -3.82
CA ILE A 25 -4.25 3.57 -4.29
C ILE A 25 -4.41 2.65 -3.08
N ARG A 26 -5.40 1.76 -3.17
CA ARG A 26 -5.61 0.71 -2.18
C ARG A 26 -4.86 -0.54 -2.62
N ARG A 27 -3.86 -0.96 -1.85
CA ARG A 27 -3.09 -2.19 -2.10
C ARG A 27 -3.39 -3.24 -1.05
N ARG A 28 -3.81 -4.42 -1.47
CA ARG A 28 -3.93 -5.60 -0.60
C ARG A 28 -2.59 -6.31 -0.56
N ARG A 29 -2.06 -6.50 0.64
CA ARG A 29 -0.76 -7.13 0.91
C ARG A 29 -0.97 -8.42 1.70
N GLU A 30 -0.12 -9.40 1.47
CA GLU A 30 -0.04 -10.66 2.21
C GLU A 30 1.35 -10.77 2.86
N CYS A 31 1.40 -11.15 4.13
CA CYS A 31 2.65 -11.38 4.82
C CYS A 31 3.17 -12.80 4.55
N GLU A 32 4.42 -12.93 4.13
CA GLU A 32 5.01 -14.26 3.83
C GLU A 32 5.37 -15.06 5.08
N SER A 33 5.50 -14.40 6.24
CA SER A 33 5.81 -15.06 7.51
C SER A 33 4.58 -15.60 8.24
N CYS A 34 3.46 -14.87 8.26
CA CYS A 34 2.24 -15.26 8.99
C CYS A 34 1.02 -15.52 8.10
N SER A 35 1.17 -15.41 6.78
CA SER A 35 0.10 -15.59 5.77
C SER A 35 -1.14 -14.71 5.97
N ARG A 36 -1.04 -13.66 6.79
CA ARG A 36 -2.13 -12.72 7.04
C ARG A 36 -2.20 -11.66 5.95
N ARG A 37 -3.43 -11.30 5.59
CA ARG A 37 -3.74 -10.29 4.58
C ARG A 37 -4.16 -8.99 5.24
N PHE A 38 -3.68 -7.87 4.71
CA PHE A 38 -4.04 -6.53 5.15
C PHE A 38 -4.05 -5.56 3.97
N THR A 39 -4.62 -4.39 4.16
CA THR A 39 -4.80 -3.40 3.08
C THR A 39 -4.10 -2.11 3.46
N THR A 40 -3.32 -1.55 2.55
CA THR A 40 -2.64 -0.26 2.70
C THR A 40 -3.24 0.75 1.74
N HIS A 41 -3.46 1.96 2.23
CA HIS A 41 -3.88 3.09 1.40
C HIS A 41 -2.67 3.99 1.19
N GLU A 42 -2.25 4.13 -0.06
CA GLU A 42 -1.19 5.04 -0.46
C GLU A 42 -1.87 6.25 -1.11
N ARG A 43 -1.76 7.44 -0.52
CA ARG A 43 -2.29 8.66 -1.14
C ARG A 43 -1.37 9.08 -2.27
N ILE A 44 -1.95 9.49 -3.38
CA ILE A 44 -1.19 10.11 -4.47
C ILE A 44 -1.03 11.58 -4.10
N GLU A 45 0.18 11.98 -3.70
CA GLU A 45 0.51 13.40 -3.60
C GLU A 45 0.76 13.92 -5.02
N GLU A 46 -0.18 14.70 -5.55
CA GLU A 46 0.06 15.53 -6.74
C GLU A 46 0.97 16.69 -6.35
N VAL A 47 2.26 16.41 -6.19
CA VAL A 47 3.26 17.47 -6.11
C VAL A 47 3.43 18.01 -7.52
N LEU A 48 2.73 19.11 -7.83
CA LEU A 48 3.02 19.88 -9.04
C LEU A 48 4.52 20.20 -9.02
N PRO A 49 5.26 19.91 -10.11
CA PRO A 49 6.68 20.26 -10.16
C PRO A 49 6.77 21.77 -9.97
N MET A 50 7.43 22.21 -8.89
CA MET A 50 7.87 23.59 -8.79
C MET A 50 8.90 23.80 -9.89
N ILE A 51 8.46 24.35 -11.01
CA ILE A 51 9.36 24.90 -12.02
C ILE A 51 9.77 26.26 -11.47
N LEU A 52 11.04 26.37 -11.10
CA LEU A 52 11.69 27.59 -10.61
C LEU A 52 12.26 28.40 -11.78
#